data_AF-A0A9X2G9Y7-F1
#
_entry.id   AF-A0A9X2G9Y7-F1
#
_cell.length_a   1.000
_cell.length_b   1.000
_cell.length_c   1.000
_cell.angle_alpha   90.00
_cell.angle_beta   90.00
_cell.angle_gamma   90.00
#
_symmetry.space_group_name_H-M   'P 1'
#
loop_
_entity.id
_entity.type
_entity.pdbx_description
1 polymer ?
#
loop_
_entity_poly.entity_id
_entity_poly.type
_entity_poly.pdbx_seq_one_letter_code
_entity_poly.pdbx_strand_id
1 'polypeptide(L)'
;MVAFALVAAVVYVLSWTGWFLRAEGWGRNWERATQAGPGFFVVDSLRSWLAYQAQVLGFHTGLDTPHDYMSEPWQWPFLQRPVAFHYESPPNACAASTCAKAVLGVGTPALWYLALPALVVLIAHYAAVRDWRSGAVLLACGAGWLPWFYYAIADNRTMYLFYMLPVVPFMVLALVIAAGLALGPGGTASIRRTIGAAVAGAGTLIVLVNFWWLHPILSGETIPHAEWWARMLMRSWV
;
A
#
# COMPACT_ATOMS: atom_id res chain seq x y z
N MET A 1 19.46 12.18 11.52
CA MET A 1 19.01 10.80 11.79
C MET A 1 18.25 10.66 13.10
N VAL A 2 18.82 11.06 14.25
CA VAL A 2 18.13 10.98 15.57
C VAL A 2 16.78 11.70 15.60
N ALA A 3 16.69 12.88 14.97
CA ALA A 3 15.43 13.63 14.89
C ALA A 3 14.30 12.86 14.19
N PHE A 4 14.58 12.08 13.14
CA PHE A 4 13.55 11.31 12.44
C PHE A 4 13.00 10.17 13.28
N ALA A 5 13.87 9.47 14.02
CA ALA A 5 13.45 8.41 14.93
C ALA A 5 12.69 8.95 16.14
N LEU A 6 13.15 10.08 16.71
CA LEU A 6 12.46 10.74 17.82
C LEU A 6 11.09 11.26 17.41
N VAL A 7 10.98 11.92 16.26
CA VAL A 7 9.69 12.41 15.76
C VAL A 7 8.75 11.24 15.54
N ALA A 8 9.19 10.15 14.90
CA ALA A 8 8.36 8.97 14.71
C ALA A 8 7.91 8.33 16.04
N ALA A 9 8.81 8.21 17.02
CA ALA A 9 8.49 7.67 18.34
C ALA A 9 7.49 8.56 19.10
N VAL A 10 7.68 9.88 19.06
CA VAL A 10 6.75 10.84 19.69
C VAL A 10 5.39 10.79 19.00
N VAL A 11 5.34 10.83 17.67
CA VAL A 11 4.09 10.72 16.91
C VAL A 11 3.41 9.39 17.19
N TYR A 12 4.16 8.28 17.27
CA TYR A 12 3.62 6.98 17.65
C TYR A 12 2.97 7.06 19.02
N VAL A 13 3.68 7.48 20.07
CA VAL A 13 3.11 7.59 21.43
C VAL A 13 1.90 8.54 21.48
N LEU A 14 1.94 9.67 20.77
CA LEU A 14 0.81 10.60 20.68
C LEU A 14 -0.41 10.01 19.96
N SER A 15 -0.21 9.11 18.99
CA SER A 15 -1.34 8.40 18.36
C SER A 15 -2.10 7.51 19.36
N TRP A 16 -1.46 7.11 20.47
CA TRP A 16 -2.06 6.35 21.56
C TRP A 16 -2.73 7.21 22.63
N THR A 17 -2.75 8.55 22.49
CA THR A 17 -3.38 9.44 23.49
C THR A 17 -4.84 9.04 23.77
N GLY A 18 -5.59 8.62 22.75
CA GLY A 18 -6.96 8.14 22.92
C GLY A 18 -7.09 6.89 23.78
N TRP A 19 -6.09 6.00 23.80
CA TRP A 19 -6.03 4.81 24.66
C TRP A 19 -5.57 5.16 26.08
N PHE A 20 -4.62 6.09 26.22
CA PHE A 20 -4.16 6.58 27.52
C PHE A 20 -5.21 7.38 28.30
N LEU A 21 -6.15 8.03 27.60
CA LEU A 21 -7.19 8.89 28.21
C LEU A 21 -8.54 8.19 28.46
N ARG A 22 -8.72 6.95 28.00
CA ARG A 22 -10.01 6.25 28.09
C ARG A 22 -9.89 4.92 28.83
N ALA A 23 -10.93 4.58 29.59
CA ALA A 23 -11.02 3.33 30.34
C ALA A 23 -11.25 2.11 29.44
N GLU A 24 -11.92 2.30 28.30
CA GLU A 24 -12.40 1.23 27.42
C GLU A 24 -11.37 0.70 26.43
N GLY A 25 -10.11 1.13 26.54
CA GLY A 25 -9.04 0.63 25.70
C GLY A 25 -8.86 -0.88 25.87
N TRP A 26 -8.65 -1.61 24.76
CA TRP A 26 -8.28 -3.02 24.85
C TRP A 26 -7.01 -3.20 25.70
N GLY A 27 -7.01 -4.21 26.58
CA GLY A 27 -5.89 -4.49 27.49
C GLY A 27 -5.62 -3.39 28.53
N ARG A 28 -6.55 -2.46 28.72
CA ARG A 28 -6.40 -1.33 29.65
C ARG A 28 -6.82 -1.73 31.06
N ASN A 29 -5.90 -1.59 32.01
CA ASN A 29 -6.18 -1.78 33.44
C ASN A 29 -6.55 -0.45 34.12
N TRP A 30 -7.60 0.22 33.64
CA TRP A 30 -7.92 1.60 34.06
C TRP A 30 -8.21 1.74 35.56
N GLU A 31 -9.05 0.85 36.10
CA GLU A 31 -9.41 0.84 37.52
C GLU A 31 -8.17 0.70 38.39
N ARG A 32 -7.27 -0.23 38.05
CA ARG A 32 -5.99 -0.37 38.73
C ARG A 32 -5.17 0.90 38.62
N ALA A 33 -4.92 1.39 37.41
CA ALA A 33 -4.05 2.55 37.19
C ALA A 33 -4.49 3.81 37.96
N THR A 34 -5.78 3.97 38.26
CA THR A 34 -6.32 5.14 38.96
C THR A 34 -6.34 5.02 40.49
N GLN A 35 -5.93 3.88 41.07
CA GLN A 35 -6.03 3.61 42.51
C GLN A 35 -5.03 4.36 43.42
N ALA A 36 -3.86 4.73 42.91
CA ALA A 36 -2.75 5.20 43.76
C ALA A 36 -2.05 6.47 43.25
N GLY A 37 -2.85 7.41 42.73
CA GLY A 37 -2.40 8.75 42.35
C GLY A 37 -1.63 8.82 41.00
N PRO A 38 -1.15 10.02 40.62
CA PRO A 38 -0.65 10.27 39.27
C PRO A 38 0.60 9.46 38.87
N GLY A 39 1.54 9.25 39.81
CA GLY A 39 2.75 8.48 39.52
C GLY A 39 2.46 7.00 39.23
N PHE A 40 1.57 6.39 40.03
CA PHE A 40 1.14 5.02 39.81
C PHE A 40 0.35 4.87 38.50
N PHE A 41 -0.49 5.85 38.19
CA PHE A 41 -1.22 5.90 36.92
C PHE A 41 -0.28 5.81 35.72
N VAL A 42 0.80 6.60 35.70
CA VAL A 42 1.77 6.55 34.58
C VAL A 42 2.42 5.18 34.48
N VAL A 43 2.93 4.63 35.58
CA VAL A 43 3.67 3.36 35.57
C VAL A 43 2.77 2.19 35.15
N ASP A 44 1.56 2.07 35.72
CA ASP A 44 0.66 0.97 35.39
C ASP A 44 0.07 1.10 33.98
N SER A 45 -0.16 2.34 33.51
CA SER A 45 -0.57 2.60 32.12
C SER A 45 0.53 2.22 31.12
N LEU A 46 1.80 2.52 31.41
CA LEU A 46 2.92 2.08 30.58
C LEU A 46 3.07 0.56 30.58
N ARG A 47 2.91 -0.10 31.74
CA ARG A 47 2.95 -1.57 31.83
C ARG A 47 1.86 -2.22 30.98
N SER A 48 0.61 -1.77 31.11
CA SER A 48 -0.51 -2.30 30.32
C SER A 48 -0.35 -2.00 28.83
N TRP A 49 0.19 -0.82 28.48
CA TRP A 49 0.49 -0.48 27.10
C TRP A 49 1.56 -1.40 26.49
N LEU A 50 2.68 -1.63 27.19
CA LEU A 50 3.73 -2.55 26.74
C LEU A 50 3.24 -4.00 26.62
N ALA A 51 2.41 -4.45 27.57
CA ALA A 51 1.78 -5.76 27.47
C ALA A 51 0.87 -5.86 26.24
N TYR A 52 0.13 -4.79 25.91
CA TYR A 52 -0.65 -4.74 24.68
C TYR A 52 0.24 -4.75 23.42
N GLN A 53 1.34 -3.97 23.40
CA GLN A 53 2.30 -4.04 22.28
C GLN A 53 2.86 -5.45 22.07
N ALA A 54 3.17 -6.17 23.15
CA ALA A 54 3.63 -7.55 23.09
C ALA A 54 2.55 -8.50 22.52
N GLN A 55 1.27 -8.31 22.88
CA GLN A 55 0.16 -9.06 22.30
C GLN A 55 0.01 -8.78 20.80
N VAL A 56 0.09 -7.50 20.39
CA VAL A 56 0.04 -7.10 18.98
C VAL A 56 1.17 -7.77 18.20
N LEU A 57 2.40 -7.70 18.72
CA LEU A 57 3.55 -8.33 18.08
C LEU A 57 3.35 -9.85 17.97
N GLY A 58 2.97 -10.52 19.07
CA GLY A 58 2.76 -11.97 19.10
C GLY A 58 1.70 -12.44 18.11
N PHE A 59 0.59 -11.69 17.97
CA PHE A 59 -0.41 -11.98 16.94
C PHE A 59 0.17 -11.84 15.53
N HIS A 60 0.87 -10.75 15.22
CA HIS A 60 1.35 -10.49 13.86
C HIS A 60 2.49 -11.43 13.44
N THR A 61 3.32 -11.88 14.39
CA THR A 61 4.38 -12.87 14.13
C THR A 61 3.84 -14.30 14.07
N GLY A 62 2.69 -14.57 14.69
CA GLY A 62 2.04 -15.88 14.69
C GLY A 62 0.89 -16.03 13.68
N LEU A 63 0.71 -15.09 12.76
CA LEU A 63 -0.39 -15.12 11.78
C LEU A 63 0.01 -15.88 10.52
N ASP A 64 -0.19 -17.19 10.52
CA ASP A 64 0.15 -18.12 9.43
C ASP A 64 -1.07 -18.89 8.87
N THR A 65 -2.28 -18.51 9.30
CA THR A 65 -3.52 -19.16 8.86
C THR A 65 -3.76 -18.93 7.36
N PRO A 66 -3.82 -19.99 6.54
CA PRO A 66 -4.02 -19.84 5.10
C PRO A 66 -5.33 -19.14 4.74
N HIS A 67 -5.32 -18.38 3.65
CA HIS A 67 -6.49 -17.70 3.12
C HIS A 67 -6.47 -17.68 1.60
N ASP A 68 -7.63 -17.83 0.96
CA ASP A 68 -7.72 -17.94 -0.50
C ASP A 68 -7.09 -16.75 -1.21
N TYR A 69 -7.30 -15.53 -0.72
CA TYR A 69 -6.72 -14.31 -1.31
C TYR A 69 -5.31 -13.94 -0.80
N MET A 70 -4.65 -14.80 0.00
CA MET A 70 -3.28 -14.50 0.45
C MET A 70 -2.31 -14.43 -0.74
N SER A 71 -1.30 -13.57 -0.65
CA SER A 71 -0.30 -13.38 -1.71
C SER A 71 1.06 -12.94 -1.18
N GLU A 72 2.10 -13.24 -1.96
CA GLU A 72 3.50 -13.10 -1.57
C GLU A 72 4.15 -11.81 -2.06
N PRO A 73 5.19 -11.29 -1.38
CA PRO A 73 5.78 -10.01 -1.71
C PRO A 73 6.35 -9.89 -3.13
N TRP A 74 6.85 -10.98 -3.73
CA TRP A 74 7.30 -10.97 -5.13
C TRP A 74 6.14 -10.94 -6.14
N GLN A 75 4.92 -11.29 -5.74
CA GLN A 75 3.73 -11.23 -6.59
C GLN A 75 3.11 -9.83 -6.65
N TRP A 76 3.34 -9.03 -5.61
CA TRP A 76 2.66 -7.75 -5.43
C TRP A 76 2.93 -6.73 -6.53
N PRO A 77 4.18 -6.47 -6.97
CA PRO A 77 4.44 -5.47 -8.01
C PRO A 77 3.78 -5.79 -9.35
N PHE A 78 3.45 -7.05 -9.58
CA PHE A 78 2.82 -7.53 -10.80
C PHE A 78 1.29 -7.61 -10.68
N LEU A 79 0.74 -7.29 -9.51
CA LEU A 79 -0.68 -7.43 -9.19
C LEU A 79 -1.21 -8.85 -9.45
N GLN A 80 -0.38 -9.87 -9.20
CA GLN A 80 -0.71 -11.23 -9.63
C GLN A 80 -1.93 -11.80 -8.88
N ARG A 81 -2.11 -11.43 -7.61
CA ARG A 81 -3.22 -11.91 -6.78
C ARG A 81 -3.79 -10.77 -5.91
N PRO A 82 -4.82 -10.07 -6.41
CA PRO A 82 -5.55 -9.05 -5.65
C PRO A 82 -6.44 -9.68 -4.58
N VAL A 83 -7.06 -8.85 -3.75
CA VAL A 83 -7.94 -9.29 -2.65
C VAL A 83 -9.38 -8.91 -2.94
N ALA A 84 -10.31 -9.86 -2.96
CA ALA A 84 -11.72 -9.52 -2.98
C ALA A 84 -12.16 -9.10 -1.56
N PHE A 85 -12.50 -7.83 -1.38
CA PHE A 85 -13.10 -7.34 -0.13
C PHE A 85 -14.60 -7.59 -0.07
N HIS A 86 -15.24 -7.68 -1.23
CA HIS A 86 -16.66 -7.97 -1.36
C HIS A 86 -16.93 -8.62 -2.71
N TYR A 87 -17.81 -9.62 -2.75
CA TYR A 87 -18.33 -10.20 -3.98
C TYR A 87 -19.75 -10.74 -3.76
N GLU A 88 -20.67 -10.35 -4.63
CA GLU A 88 -22.03 -10.88 -4.72
C GLU A 88 -22.41 -11.12 -6.19
N SER A 89 -23.30 -12.09 -6.43
CA SER A 89 -23.84 -12.39 -7.76
C SER A 89 -25.38 -12.29 -7.75
N PRO A 90 -25.93 -11.06 -7.67
CA PRO A 90 -27.37 -10.87 -7.58
C PRO A 90 -28.04 -11.13 -8.94
N PRO A 91 -29.08 -12.00 -9.02
CA PRO A 91 -29.76 -12.29 -10.27
C PRO A 91 -30.59 -11.08 -10.75
N ASN A 92 -30.59 -10.81 -12.05
CA ASN A 92 -31.38 -9.74 -12.70
C ASN A 92 -31.21 -8.32 -12.09
N ALA A 93 -30.10 -8.05 -11.41
CA ALA A 93 -29.83 -6.75 -10.79
C ALA A 93 -29.09 -5.74 -11.71
N CYS A 94 -28.89 -6.14 -12.97
CA CYS A 94 -28.25 -5.39 -14.04
C CYS A 94 -28.93 -5.76 -15.37
N ALA A 95 -28.52 -5.17 -16.49
CA ALA A 95 -29.08 -5.45 -17.82
C ALA A 95 -28.71 -6.85 -18.40
N ALA A 96 -28.53 -7.86 -17.54
CA ALA A 96 -28.19 -9.24 -17.88
C ALA A 96 -28.80 -10.22 -16.85
N SER A 97 -28.90 -11.51 -17.21
CA SER A 97 -29.40 -12.57 -16.31
C SER A 97 -28.48 -12.85 -15.12
N THR A 98 -27.18 -12.70 -15.32
CA THR A 98 -26.13 -12.92 -14.32
C THR A 98 -25.33 -11.65 -14.13
N CYS A 99 -25.37 -11.10 -12.91
CA CYS A 99 -24.67 -9.88 -12.55
C CYS A 99 -23.58 -10.18 -11.52
N ALA A 100 -22.61 -9.29 -11.41
CA ALA A 100 -21.58 -9.33 -10.38
C ALA A 100 -21.48 -7.95 -9.72
N LYS A 101 -21.29 -7.96 -8.40
CA LYS A 101 -21.02 -6.77 -7.60
C LYS A 101 -19.80 -7.06 -6.75
N ALA A 102 -18.71 -6.35 -6.96
CA ALA A 102 -17.45 -6.65 -6.31
C ALA A 102 -16.71 -5.39 -5.86
N VAL A 103 -16.03 -5.48 -4.72
CA VAL A 103 -15.00 -4.52 -4.30
C VAL A 103 -13.68 -5.26 -4.28
N LEU A 104 -12.88 -5.07 -5.33
CA LEU A 104 -11.58 -5.69 -5.49
C LEU A 104 -10.48 -4.74 -5.01
N GLY A 105 -9.77 -5.15 -3.98
CA GLY A 105 -8.51 -4.55 -3.54
C GLY A 105 -7.40 -4.84 -4.54
N VAL A 106 -7.38 -4.09 -5.64
CA VAL A 106 -6.34 -4.10 -6.66
C VAL A 106 -5.87 -2.67 -6.94
N GLY A 107 -4.57 -2.50 -7.18
CA GLY A 107 -4.05 -1.24 -7.70
C GLY A 107 -4.38 -1.04 -9.17
N THR A 108 -4.25 0.17 -9.70
CA THR A 108 -4.39 0.45 -11.14
C THR A 108 -3.24 -0.20 -11.93
N PRO A 109 -3.43 -1.28 -12.71
CA PRO A 109 -2.34 -2.04 -13.33
C PRO A 109 -1.38 -1.22 -14.18
N ALA A 110 -1.89 -0.27 -14.96
CA ALA A 110 -1.05 0.61 -15.76
C ALA A 110 -0.06 1.41 -14.89
N LEU A 111 -0.49 1.92 -13.72
CA LEU A 111 0.39 2.66 -12.82
C LEU A 111 1.49 1.76 -12.26
N TRP A 112 1.13 0.54 -11.86
CA TRP A 112 2.07 -0.43 -11.29
C TRP A 112 3.11 -0.86 -12.32
N TYR A 113 2.67 -1.17 -13.53
CA TYR A 113 3.56 -1.62 -14.61
C TYR A 113 4.44 -0.52 -15.15
N LEU A 114 4.00 0.74 -15.16
CA LEU A 114 4.85 1.89 -15.50
C LEU A 114 5.84 2.21 -14.37
N ALA A 115 5.46 2.00 -13.10
CA ALA A 115 6.34 2.28 -11.97
C ALA A 115 7.54 1.33 -11.91
N LEU A 116 7.39 0.06 -12.32
CA LEU A 116 8.48 -0.92 -12.37
C LEU A 116 9.72 -0.44 -13.17
N PRO A 117 9.60 -0.08 -14.47
CA PRO A 117 10.73 0.46 -15.22
C PRO A 117 11.16 1.83 -14.69
N ALA A 118 10.27 2.66 -14.14
CA ALA A 118 10.65 3.92 -13.53
C ALA A 118 11.57 3.71 -12.30
N LEU A 119 11.31 2.70 -11.48
CA LEU A 119 12.20 2.32 -10.37
C LEU A 119 13.58 1.89 -10.88
N VAL A 120 13.65 1.13 -11.98
CA VAL A 120 14.93 0.79 -12.63
C VAL A 120 15.67 2.03 -13.12
N VAL A 121 14.97 2.98 -13.74
CA VAL A 121 15.54 4.28 -14.13
C VAL A 121 16.08 5.03 -12.93
N LEU A 122 15.36 5.06 -11.81
CA LEU A 122 15.80 5.71 -10.57
C LEU A 122 17.04 5.02 -9.98
N ILE A 123 17.13 3.68 -10.03
CA ILE A 123 18.31 2.93 -9.59
C ILE A 123 19.53 3.35 -10.43
N ALA A 124 19.39 3.34 -11.76
CA ALA A 124 20.46 3.75 -12.67
C ALA A 124 20.85 5.22 -12.46
N HIS A 125 19.87 6.10 -12.30
CA HIS A 125 20.08 7.52 -12.04
C HIS A 125 20.80 7.76 -10.70
N TYR A 126 20.35 7.10 -9.62
CA TYR A 126 21.01 7.18 -8.32
C TYR A 126 22.44 6.63 -8.39
N ALA A 127 22.68 5.51 -9.07
CA ALA A 127 24.02 4.95 -9.23
C ALA A 127 24.96 5.89 -10.01
N ALA A 128 24.45 6.57 -11.05
CA ALA A 128 25.25 7.43 -11.91
C ALA A 128 25.59 8.79 -11.29
N VAL A 129 24.62 9.44 -10.64
CA VAL A 129 24.79 10.84 -10.17
C VAL A 129 24.54 11.05 -8.68
N ARG A 130 24.16 10.00 -7.95
CA ARG A 130 23.85 10.04 -6.51
C ARG A 130 22.81 11.10 -6.12
N ASP A 131 21.82 11.34 -6.98
CA ASP A 131 20.74 12.28 -6.68
C ASP A 131 19.90 11.80 -5.49
N TRP A 132 19.80 12.64 -4.46
CA TRP A 132 19.15 12.28 -3.20
C TRP A 132 17.65 12.02 -3.36
N ARG A 133 16.96 12.59 -4.37
CA ARG A 133 15.53 12.41 -4.59
C ARG A 133 15.26 10.99 -5.06
N SER A 134 16.05 10.51 -6.03
CA SER A 134 16.02 9.10 -6.44
C SER A 134 16.33 8.18 -5.27
N GLY A 135 17.38 8.50 -4.50
CA GLY A 135 17.75 7.72 -3.30
C GLY A 135 16.62 7.66 -2.25
N ALA A 136 15.96 8.77 -1.97
CA ALA A 136 14.87 8.85 -1.00
C ALA A 136 13.64 8.03 -1.44
N VAL A 137 13.26 8.12 -2.72
CA VAL A 137 12.15 7.33 -3.28
C VAL A 137 12.46 5.83 -3.26
N LEU A 138 13.67 5.44 -3.67
CA LEU A 138 14.12 4.04 -3.62
C LEU A 138 14.17 3.50 -2.20
N LEU A 139 14.66 4.30 -1.24
CA LEU A 139 14.69 3.93 0.16
C LEU A 139 13.27 3.72 0.71
N ALA A 140 12.33 4.61 0.38
CA ALA A 140 10.95 4.48 0.83
C ALA A 140 10.25 3.25 0.24
N CYS A 141 10.41 2.99 -1.06
CA CYS A 141 9.91 1.77 -1.68
C CYS A 141 10.54 0.52 -1.07
N GLY A 142 11.86 0.53 -0.87
CA GLY A 142 12.59 -0.57 -0.25
C GLY A 142 12.14 -0.84 1.19
N ALA A 143 11.99 0.21 2.00
CA ALA A 143 11.52 0.11 3.37
C ALA A 143 10.08 -0.40 3.49
N GLY A 144 9.21 -0.05 2.53
CA GLY A 144 7.83 -0.51 2.51
C GLY A 144 7.63 -1.90 1.90
N TRP A 145 8.61 -2.43 1.14
CA TRP A 145 8.47 -3.69 0.39
C TRP A 145 9.41 -4.81 0.85
N LEU A 146 10.70 -4.53 1.04
CA LEU A 146 11.71 -5.56 1.32
C LEU A 146 11.51 -6.31 2.65
N PRO A 147 11.07 -5.69 3.76
CA PRO A 147 10.86 -6.41 5.02
C PRO A 147 9.89 -7.59 4.89
N TRP A 148 8.93 -7.50 3.95
CA TRP A 148 7.95 -8.57 3.73
C TRP A 148 8.57 -9.85 3.20
N PHE A 149 9.71 -9.80 2.51
CA PHE A 149 10.42 -11.01 2.07
C PHE A 149 10.92 -11.84 3.26
N TYR A 150 11.32 -11.19 4.35
CA TYR A 150 11.68 -11.91 5.58
C TYR A 150 10.46 -12.67 6.12
N TYR A 151 9.32 -12.00 6.27
CA TYR A 151 8.10 -12.63 6.78
C TYR A 151 7.55 -13.73 5.85
N ALA A 152 7.75 -13.61 4.54
CA ALA A 152 7.43 -14.66 3.58
C ALA A 152 8.29 -15.91 3.78
N ILE A 153 9.61 -15.73 3.90
CA ILE A 153 10.59 -16.83 3.87
C ILE A 153 10.81 -17.45 5.25
N ALA A 154 10.86 -16.64 6.30
CA ALA A 154 11.18 -17.09 7.65
C ALA A 154 9.94 -17.55 8.43
N ASP A 155 8.84 -16.80 8.30
CA ASP A 155 7.66 -16.98 9.16
C ASP A 155 6.46 -17.57 8.43
N ASN A 156 6.54 -17.77 7.10
CA ASN A 156 5.45 -18.23 6.24
C ASN A 156 4.12 -17.50 6.52
N ARG A 157 4.24 -16.19 6.75
CA ARG A 157 3.15 -15.36 7.27
C ARG A 157 2.05 -15.19 6.22
N THR A 158 0.80 -15.22 6.66
CA THR A 158 -0.34 -14.85 5.79
C THR A 158 -0.32 -13.36 5.50
N MET A 159 -0.16 -13.01 4.22
CA MET A 159 -0.01 -11.63 3.77
C MET A 159 -0.85 -11.38 2.51
N TYR A 160 -0.98 -10.10 2.16
CA TYR A 160 -1.89 -9.65 1.11
C TYR A 160 -1.31 -8.48 0.33
N LEU A 161 -1.75 -8.33 -0.92
CA LEU A 161 -1.33 -7.25 -1.82
C LEU A 161 -1.46 -5.84 -1.20
N PHE A 162 -2.50 -5.57 -0.41
CA PHE A 162 -2.74 -4.23 0.14
C PHE A 162 -1.66 -3.77 1.12
N TYR A 163 -0.75 -4.65 1.57
CA TYR A 163 0.44 -4.25 2.32
C TYR A 163 1.41 -3.38 1.52
N MET A 164 1.29 -3.36 0.19
CA MET A 164 2.01 -2.43 -0.69
C MET A 164 1.33 -1.06 -0.84
N LEU A 165 0.14 -0.85 -0.26
CA LEU A 165 -0.56 0.43 -0.36
C LEU A 165 0.32 1.63 0.08
N PRO A 166 1.09 1.57 1.19
CA PRO A 166 1.98 2.66 1.59
C PRO A 166 3.12 2.95 0.61
N VAL A 167 3.45 2.01 -0.29
CA VAL A 167 4.52 2.15 -1.31
C VAL A 167 4.03 2.94 -2.54
N VAL A 168 2.71 2.95 -2.80
CA VAL A 168 2.12 3.54 -4.00
C VAL A 168 2.49 5.02 -4.22
N PRO A 169 2.46 5.91 -3.20
CA PRO A 169 2.87 7.31 -3.39
C PRO A 169 4.32 7.43 -3.89
N PHE A 170 5.22 6.55 -3.46
CA PHE A 170 6.62 6.55 -3.88
C PHE A 170 6.80 5.96 -5.29
N MET A 171 5.95 5.01 -5.70
CA MET A 171 5.85 4.58 -7.10
C MET A 171 5.43 5.74 -8.02
N VAL A 172 4.48 6.58 -7.57
CA VAL A 172 4.10 7.80 -8.28
C VAL A 172 5.26 8.78 -8.34
N LEU A 173 5.99 9.00 -7.25
CA LEU A 173 7.18 9.86 -7.26
C LEU A 173 8.28 9.31 -8.19
N ALA A 174 8.44 7.99 -8.29
CA ALA A 174 9.36 7.38 -9.25
C ALA A 174 8.98 7.72 -10.69
N LEU A 175 7.69 7.64 -11.04
CA LEU A 175 7.17 8.06 -12.34
C LEU A 175 7.40 9.54 -12.61
N VAL A 176 7.13 10.40 -11.62
CA VAL A 176 7.32 11.86 -11.75
C VAL A 176 8.79 12.22 -11.97
N ILE A 177 9.71 11.60 -11.22
CA ILE A 177 11.15 11.82 -11.40
C ILE A 177 11.59 11.31 -12.78
N ALA A 178 11.17 10.11 -13.19
CA ALA A 178 11.50 9.56 -14.50
C ALA A 178 10.99 10.45 -15.64
N ALA A 179 9.76 10.99 -15.53
CA ALA A 179 9.22 11.96 -16.47
C ALA A 179 10.03 13.25 -16.51
N GLY A 180 10.46 13.77 -15.34
CA GLY A 180 11.34 14.93 -15.25
C GLY A 180 12.70 14.72 -15.95
N LEU A 181 13.29 13.52 -15.80
CA LEU A 181 14.54 13.15 -16.48
C LEU A 181 14.37 13.04 -18.00
N ALA A 182 13.21 12.56 -18.46
CA ALA A 182 12.88 12.49 -19.88
C ALA A 182 12.72 13.89 -20.49
N LEU A 183 12.03 14.80 -19.79
CA LEU A 183 11.82 16.20 -20.19
C LEU A 183 13.12 17.01 -20.23
N GLY A 184 14.05 16.75 -19.31
CA GLY A 184 15.31 17.45 -19.17
C GLY A 184 15.19 18.87 -18.55
N PRO A 185 16.31 19.59 -18.40
CA PRO A 185 16.35 20.93 -17.80
C PRO A 185 15.43 21.94 -18.52
N GLY A 186 14.97 22.97 -17.80
CA GLY A 186 14.21 24.08 -18.38
C GLY A 186 15.00 24.79 -19.49
N GLY A 187 14.36 25.06 -20.64
CA GLY A 187 15.00 25.64 -21.82
C GLY A 187 14.20 25.44 -23.10
N THR A 188 14.73 25.92 -24.23
CA THR A 188 14.09 25.94 -25.56
C THR A 188 13.51 24.58 -25.97
N ALA A 189 12.45 24.62 -26.78
CA ALA A 189 11.82 23.42 -27.32
C ALA A 189 12.86 22.55 -28.05
N SER A 190 12.98 21.30 -27.63
CA SER A 190 13.84 20.30 -28.27
C SER A 190 13.03 19.04 -28.56
N ILE A 191 13.43 18.29 -29.58
CA ILE A 191 12.76 17.03 -29.95
C ILE A 191 12.70 16.06 -28.76
N ARG A 192 13.77 15.97 -27.97
CA ARG A 192 13.82 15.15 -26.75
C ARG A 192 12.74 15.58 -25.75
N ARG A 193 12.61 16.89 -25.50
CA ARG A 193 11.60 17.41 -24.55
C ARG A 193 10.19 17.14 -25.04
N THR A 194 9.92 17.32 -26.34
CA THR A 194 8.62 17.02 -26.94
C THR A 194 8.26 15.54 -26.80
N ILE A 195 9.20 14.64 -27.11
CA ILE A 195 9.01 13.20 -26.93
C ILE A 195 8.79 12.86 -25.45
N GLY A 196 9.60 13.41 -24.55
CA GLY A 196 9.46 13.20 -23.10
C GLY A 196 8.09 13.66 -22.57
N ALA A 197 7.60 14.81 -23.01
CA ALA A 197 6.29 15.32 -22.66
C ALA A 197 5.16 14.44 -23.22
N ALA A 198 5.28 14.00 -24.48
CA ALA A 198 4.31 13.11 -25.11
C ALA A 198 4.24 11.76 -24.39
N VAL A 199 5.38 11.17 -24.04
CA VAL A 199 5.45 9.90 -23.29
C VAL A 199 4.86 10.04 -21.90
N ALA A 200 5.20 11.09 -21.15
CA ALA A 200 4.65 11.33 -19.82
C ALA A 200 3.14 11.58 -19.86
N GLY A 201 2.67 12.37 -20.83
CA GLY A 201 1.24 12.64 -21.05
C GLY A 201 0.46 11.38 -21.44
N ALA A 202 0.98 10.61 -22.40
CA ALA A 202 0.37 9.35 -22.81
C ALA A 202 0.32 8.34 -21.67
N GLY A 203 1.41 8.19 -20.90
CA GLY A 203 1.44 7.33 -19.72
C GLY A 203 0.39 7.73 -18.67
N THR A 204 0.25 9.04 -18.41
CA THR A 204 -0.78 9.56 -17.50
C THR A 204 -2.19 9.24 -18.00
N LEU A 205 -2.46 9.46 -19.30
CA LEU A 205 -3.76 9.12 -19.89
C LEU A 205 -4.07 7.64 -19.82
N ILE A 206 -3.09 6.76 -20.08
CA ILE A 206 -3.25 5.31 -19.96
C ILE A 206 -3.64 4.92 -18.53
N VAL A 207 -3.00 5.52 -17.52
CA VAL A 207 -3.34 5.28 -16.11
C VAL A 207 -4.77 5.72 -15.79
N LEU A 208 -5.18 6.90 -16.25
CA LEU A 208 -6.54 7.42 -16.02
C LEU A 208 -7.60 6.55 -16.69
N VAL A 209 -7.38 6.13 -17.94
CA VAL A 209 -8.29 5.25 -18.68
C VAL A 209 -8.37 3.87 -18.02
N ASN A 210 -7.23 3.31 -17.58
CA ASN A 210 -7.20 2.02 -16.91
C ASN A 210 -7.90 2.06 -15.54
N PHE A 211 -7.75 3.14 -14.78
CA PHE A 211 -8.50 3.36 -13.54
C PHE A 211 -10.00 3.48 -13.80
N TRP A 212 -10.40 4.30 -14.79
CA TRP A 212 -11.80 4.45 -15.16
C TRP A 212 -12.43 3.13 -15.60
N TRP A 213 -11.72 2.34 -16.41
CA TRP A 213 -12.20 1.04 -16.86
C TRP A 213 -12.39 0.04 -15.69
N LEU A 214 -11.50 0.07 -14.69
CA LEU A 214 -11.61 -0.75 -13.47
C LEU A 214 -12.61 -0.22 -12.44
N HIS A 215 -13.03 1.05 -12.53
CA HIS A 215 -13.87 1.71 -11.52
C HIS A 215 -15.04 0.85 -11.01
N PRO A 216 -15.84 0.18 -11.86
CA PRO A 216 -16.99 -0.59 -11.39
C PRO A 216 -16.64 -1.68 -10.36
N ILE A 217 -15.48 -2.31 -10.50
CA ILE A 217 -15.01 -3.37 -9.58
C ILE A 217 -14.23 -2.82 -8.39
N LEU A 218 -13.92 -1.52 -8.37
CA LEU A 218 -13.29 -0.82 -7.24
C LEU A 218 -14.35 -0.18 -6.34
N SER A 219 -15.49 0.24 -6.91
CA SER A 219 -16.57 0.97 -6.24
C SER A 219 -17.74 0.10 -5.79
N GLY A 220 -17.80 -1.18 -6.20
CA GLY A 220 -18.93 -2.05 -5.88
C GLY A 220 -20.17 -1.79 -6.73
N GLU A 221 -19.99 -1.34 -7.97
CA GLU A 221 -21.09 -1.25 -8.93
C GLU A 221 -21.59 -2.62 -9.35
N THR A 222 -22.88 -2.72 -9.66
CA THR A 222 -23.50 -3.96 -10.15
C THR A 222 -23.48 -3.94 -11.67
N ILE A 223 -22.69 -4.84 -12.26
CA ILE A 223 -22.46 -4.94 -13.71
C ILE A 223 -22.77 -6.35 -14.22
N PRO A 224 -22.99 -6.55 -15.53
CA PRO A 224 -23.06 -7.89 -16.10
C PRO A 224 -21.84 -8.73 -15.74
N HIS A 225 -22.03 -10.01 -15.42
CA HIS A 225 -20.93 -10.90 -15.02
C HIS A 225 -19.82 -10.98 -16.09
N ALA A 226 -20.20 -10.93 -17.37
CA ALA A 226 -19.23 -10.90 -18.48
C ALA A 226 -18.32 -9.66 -18.43
N GLU A 227 -18.84 -8.50 -18.03
CA GLU A 227 -18.06 -7.28 -17.87
C GLU A 227 -17.13 -7.34 -16.66
N TRP A 228 -17.58 -7.95 -15.56
CA TRP A 228 -16.72 -8.22 -14.41
C TRP A 228 -15.57 -9.17 -14.81
N TRP A 229 -15.88 -10.26 -15.50
CA TRP A 229 -14.87 -11.23 -15.95
C TRP A 229 -13.84 -10.60 -16.91
N ALA A 230 -14.28 -9.72 -17.81
CA ALA A 230 -13.38 -8.99 -18.71
C ALA A 230 -12.34 -8.14 -17.96
N ARG A 231 -12.61 -7.77 -16.69
CA ARG A 231 -11.70 -7.01 -15.83
C ARG A 231 -10.75 -7.87 -15.02
N MET A 232 -10.95 -9.19 -15.00
CA MET A 232 -10.02 -10.13 -14.39
C MET A 232 -8.85 -10.36 -15.34
N LEU A 233 -7.85 -9.48 -15.28
CA LEU A 233 -6.72 -9.47 -16.21
C LEU A 233 -5.84 -10.72 -16.14
N MET A 234 -5.87 -11.43 -15.01
CA MET A 234 -5.19 -12.70 -14.81
C MET A 234 -6.17 -13.71 -14.20
N ARG A 235 -5.98 -14.99 -14.51
CA ARG A 235 -6.80 -16.07 -13.94
C ARG A 235 -6.70 -16.13 -12.41
N SER A 236 -5.57 -15.72 -11.85
CA SER A 236 -5.30 -15.71 -10.41
C SER A 236 -6.02 -14.59 -9.63
N TRP A 237 -6.82 -13.76 -10.31
CA TRP A 237 -7.65 -12.72 -9.67
C TRP A 237 -8.99 -13.25 -9.16
N VAL A 238 -9.32 -14.49 -9.50
CA VAL A 238 -10.52 -15.23 -9.10
C VAL A 238 -10.13 -16.47 -8.33
#